data_AF-A0AB34VKW3-F1
#
_entry.id   AF-A0AB34VKW3-F1
#
_cell.length_a   1.000
_cell.length_b   1.000
_cell.length_c   1.000
_cell.angle_alpha   90.00
_cell.angle_beta   90.00
_cell.angle_gamma   90.00
#
_symmetry.space_group_name_H-M   'P 1'
#
loop_
_entity.id
_entity.type
_entity.pdbx_description
1 polymer ?
#
loop_
_entity_poly.entity_id
_entity_poly.type
_entity_poly.pdbx_seq_one_letter_code
_entity_poly.pdbx_strand_id
1 'polypeptide(L)'
;MVDTINQAVRQMCKAHKHGRLGMAADLGMSIDQFHNHLYRKCGSRFFTLDELMQMEVISGTHCVAEFMAVRHGMLLVDIKAAGEMDKVDLFDTQMKAKAAEGELATAQLAAMADGVIDHHERKTLSALFRKTLNHQVHGFFGLIALFSASTADHAVDMFISTGRKADVAEMQFEVQDI
;
A
#
# COMPACT_ATOMS: atom_id res chain seq x y z
N MET A 1 -10.02 -0.85 2.61
CA MET A 1 -9.92 -1.96 1.65
C MET A 1 -10.60 -1.57 0.37
N VAL A 2 -9.91 -1.84 -0.73
CA VAL A 2 -10.33 -1.54 -2.08
C VAL A 2 -10.60 -2.89 -2.75
N ASP A 3 -11.86 -3.30 -2.76
CA ASP A 3 -12.21 -4.67 -3.17
C ASP A 3 -12.39 -4.78 -4.69
N THR A 4 -12.62 -3.65 -5.36
CA THR A 4 -12.80 -3.58 -6.81
C THR A 4 -11.99 -2.44 -7.41
N ILE A 5 -11.58 -2.59 -8.68
CA ILE A 5 -10.85 -1.53 -9.40
C ILE A 5 -11.68 -0.24 -9.55
N ASN A 6 -13.01 -0.37 -9.67
CA ASN A 6 -13.90 0.80 -9.71
C ASN A 6 -13.94 1.53 -8.37
N GLN A 7 -13.85 0.81 -7.25
CA GLN A 7 -13.72 1.41 -5.93
C GLN A 7 -12.36 2.10 -5.78
N ALA A 8 -11.28 1.54 -6.34
CA ALA A 8 -9.96 2.16 -6.37
C ALA A 8 -10.04 3.54 -7.01
N VAL A 9 -10.56 3.60 -8.24
CA VAL A 9 -10.76 4.85 -8.99
C VAL A 9 -11.62 5.84 -8.20
N ARG A 10 -12.73 5.39 -7.61
CA ARG A 10 -13.59 6.26 -6.80
C ARG A 10 -12.87 6.83 -5.58
N GLN A 11 -12.02 6.06 -4.91
CA GLN A 11 -11.25 6.55 -3.76
C GLN A 11 -10.18 7.54 -4.19
N MET A 12 -9.44 7.26 -5.28
CA MET A 12 -8.48 8.20 -5.87
C MET A 12 -9.14 9.53 -6.24
N CYS A 13 -10.32 9.49 -6.88
CA CYS A 13 -11.07 10.70 -7.18
C CYS A 13 -11.56 11.44 -5.93
N LYS A 14 -11.84 10.75 -4.82
CA LYS A 14 -12.23 11.40 -3.56
C LYS A 14 -11.05 12.10 -2.86
N ALA A 15 -9.86 11.52 -2.97
CA ALA A 15 -8.63 12.12 -2.45
C ALA A 15 -8.19 13.34 -3.27
N HIS A 16 -8.59 13.42 -4.54
CA HIS A 16 -8.35 14.57 -5.40
C HIS A 16 -9.07 15.84 -4.91
N LYS A 17 -8.37 16.98 -4.84
CA LYS A 17 -8.91 18.28 -4.38
C LYS A 17 -10.21 18.69 -5.09
N HIS A 18 -10.29 18.48 -6.40
CA HIS A 18 -11.45 18.81 -7.23
C HIS A 18 -12.29 17.59 -7.65
N GLY A 19 -12.19 16.49 -6.90
CA GLY A 19 -13.01 15.30 -7.16
C GLY A 19 -12.72 14.64 -8.51
N ARG A 20 -13.75 14.04 -9.10
CA ARG A 20 -13.69 13.42 -10.44
C ARG A 20 -13.41 14.40 -11.56
N LEU A 21 -13.92 15.64 -11.44
CA LEU A 21 -13.77 16.65 -12.49
C LEU A 21 -12.31 17.07 -12.61
N GLY A 22 -11.63 17.30 -11.48
CA GLY A 22 -10.19 17.55 -11.48
C GLY A 22 -9.39 16.37 -11.99
N MET A 23 -9.70 15.16 -11.52
CA MET A 23 -8.99 13.96 -11.98
C MET A 23 -9.10 13.77 -13.50
N ALA A 24 -10.28 14.02 -14.09
CA ALA A 24 -10.45 13.96 -15.54
C ALA A 24 -9.58 15.01 -16.26
N ALA A 25 -9.59 16.25 -15.75
CA ALA A 25 -8.79 17.35 -16.31
C ALA A 25 -7.29 17.07 -16.23
N ASP A 26 -6.80 16.56 -15.10
CA ASP A 26 -5.38 16.24 -14.88
C ASP A 26 -4.91 15.03 -15.71
N LEU A 27 -5.84 14.13 -16.06
CA LEU A 27 -5.61 13.06 -17.04
C LEU A 27 -5.75 13.53 -18.51
N GLY A 28 -6.05 14.81 -18.75
CA GLY A 28 -6.19 15.37 -20.09
C GLY A 28 -7.43 14.91 -20.86
N MET A 29 -8.50 14.52 -20.16
CA MET A 29 -9.75 14.07 -20.76
C MET A 29 -10.98 14.83 -20.24
N SER A 30 -12.05 14.84 -21.02
CA SER A 30 -13.33 15.40 -20.57
C SER A 30 -13.97 14.55 -19.48
N ILE A 31 -14.84 15.14 -18.66
CA ILE A 31 -15.60 14.41 -17.63
C ILE A 31 -16.48 13.30 -18.23
N ASP A 32 -17.00 13.51 -19.45
CA ASP A 32 -17.80 12.52 -20.16
C ASP A 32 -16.96 11.34 -20.65
N GLN A 33 -15.78 11.61 -21.20
CA GLN A 33 -14.82 10.55 -21.55
C GLN A 33 -14.39 9.77 -20.30
N PHE A 34 -14.10 10.46 -19.20
CA PHE A 34 -13.76 9.81 -17.93
C PHE A 34 -14.89 8.91 -17.43
N HIS A 35 -16.15 9.36 -17.48
CA HIS A 35 -17.30 8.54 -17.12
C HIS A 35 -17.49 7.36 -18.07
N ASN A 36 -17.27 7.54 -19.36
CA ASN A 36 -17.33 6.46 -20.32
C ASN A 36 -16.27 5.40 -20.03
N HIS A 37 -15.04 5.81 -19.66
CA HIS A 37 -13.97 4.89 -19.25
C HIS A 37 -14.34 4.15 -17.95
N LEU A 38 -14.76 4.89 -16.92
CA LEU A 38 -15.08 4.34 -15.60
C LEU A 38 -16.24 3.33 -15.64
N TYR A 39 -17.28 3.63 -16.42
CA TYR A 39 -18.48 2.79 -16.51
C TYR A 39 -18.49 1.89 -17.75
N ARG A 40 -17.46 1.94 -18.59
CA ARG A 40 -17.36 1.21 -19.87
C ARG A 40 -18.59 1.42 -20.74
N LYS A 41 -19.05 2.67 -20.80
CA LYS A 41 -20.22 3.08 -21.61
C LYS A 41 -19.77 3.40 -23.03
N CYS A 42 -20.72 3.33 -23.97
CA CYS A 42 -20.51 3.70 -25.38
C CYS A 42 -19.34 2.93 -26.05
N GLY A 43 -19.12 1.66 -25.68
CA GLY A 43 -18.03 0.85 -26.21
C GLY A 43 -16.63 1.31 -25.78
N SER A 44 -16.54 2.21 -24.80
CA SER A 44 -15.29 2.74 -24.32
C SER A 44 -14.53 1.71 -23.48
N ARG A 45 -13.19 1.71 -23.63
CA ARG A 45 -12.29 0.89 -22.81
C ARG A 45 -12.26 1.38 -21.37
N PHE A 46 -11.84 0.52 -20.46
CA PHE A 46 -11.46 0.96 -19.12
C PHE A 46 -10.14 1.75 -19.16
N PHE A 47 -9.77 2.38 -18.03
CA PHE A 47 -8.49 3.05 -17.88
C PHE A 47 -7.32 2.09 -18.17
N THR A 48 -6.27 2.58 -18.84
CA THR A 48 -5.01 1.83 -19.00
C THR A 48 -4.28 1.74 -17.67
N LEU A 49 -3.27 0.88 -17.60
CA LEU A 49 -2.40 0.82 -16.42
C LEU A 49 -1.70 2.16 -16.18
N ASP A 50 -1.21 2.82 -17.24
CA ASP A 50 -0.55 4.12 -17.12
C ASP A 50 -1.49 5.21 -16.59
N GLU A 51 -2.73 5.25 -17.07
CA GLU A 51 -3.75 6.17 -16.55
C GLU A 51 -4.03 5.88 -15.07
N LEU A 52 -4.12 4.62 -14.67
CA LEU A 52 -4.33 4.24 -13.26
C LEU A 52 -3.13 4.61 -12.37
N MET A 53 -1.90 4.41 -12.84
CA MET A 53 -0.68 4.84 -12.13
C MET A 53 -0.62 6.36 -12.01
N GLN A 54 -0.98 7.09 -13.07
CA GLN A 54 -1.07 8.54 -13.03
C GLN A 54 -2.13 9.01 -12.01
N MET A 55 -3.28 8.34 -11.93
CA MET A 55 -4.30 8.62 -10.91
C MET A 55 -3.78 8.41 -9.48
N GLU A 56 -2.96 7.38 -9.23
CA GLU A 56 -2.32 7.16 -7.93
C GLU A 56 -1.37 8.32 -7.58
N VAL A 57 -0.54 8.75 -8.54
CA VAL A 57 0.37 9.90 -8.36
C VAL A 57 -0.40 11.18 -8.06
N ILE A 58 -1.42 11.51 -8.86
CA ILE A 58 -2.21 12.74 -8.66
C ILE A 58 -2.96 12.70 -7.32
N SER A 59 -3.51 11.54 -6.94
CA SER A 59 -4.26 11.40 -5.69
C SER A 59 -3.39 11.27 -4.45
N GLY A 60 -2.10 10.95 -4.60
CA GLY A 60 -1.21 10.62 -3.48
C GLY A 60 -1.64 9.36 -2.73
N THR A 61 -2.28 8.41 -3.42
CA THR A 61 -2.80 7.18 -2.81
C THR A 61 -2.29 5.94 -3.53
N HIS A 62 -2.36 4.79 -2.85
CA HIS A 62 -1.93 3.48 -3.38
C HIS A 62 -3.12 2.54 -3.59
N CYS A 63 -4.26 3.05 -4.08
CA CYS A 63 -5.50 2.31 -4.18
C CYS A 63 -5.46 1.16 -5.21
N VAL A 64 -4.68 1.29 -6.29
CA VAL A 64 -4.51 0.24 -7.31
C VAL A 64 -3.61 -0.86 -6.77
N ALA A 65 -2.52 -0.49 -6.10
CA ALA A 65 -1.67 -1.46 -5.40
C ALA A 65 -2.45 -2.21 -4.29
N GLU A 66 -3.26 -1.50 -3.50
CA GLU A 66 -4.10 -2.11 -2.46
C GLU A 66 -5.12 -3.08 -3.08
N PHE A 67 -5.75 -2.72 -4.19
CA PHE A 67 -6.68 -3.58 -4.91
C PHE A 67 -6.00 -4.90 -5.35
N MET A 68 -4.81 -4.82 -5.94
CA MET A 68 -4.08 -6.02 -6.37
C MET A 68 -3.68 -6.88 -5.17
N ALA A 69 -3.17 -6.28 -4.09
CA ALA A 69 -2.82 -7.01 -2.88
C ALA A 69 -4.03 -7.76 -2.31
N VAL A 70 -5.17 -7.08 -2.12
CA VAL A 70 -6.41 -7.67 -1.60
C VAL A 70 -6.88 -8.83 -2.47
N ARG A 71 -6.81 -8.72 -3.80
CA ARG A 71 -7.20 -9.79 -4.73
C ARG A 71 -6.38 -11.07 -4.54
N HIS A 72 -5.14 -10.95 -4.10
CA HIS A 72 -4.25 -12.07 -3.82
C HIS A 72 -4.23 -12.49 -2.34
N GLY A 73 -5.12 -11.94 -1.50
CA GLY A 73 -5.09 -12.19 -0.06
C GLY A 73 -3.84 -11.64 0.63
N MET A 74 -3.17 -10.68 -0.01
CA MET A 74 -1.97 -10.01 0.51
C MET A 74 -2.35 -8.68 1.16
N LEU A 75 -1.50 -8.23 2.08
CA LEU A 75 -1.61 -6.91 2.69
C LEU A 75 -0.57 -5.98 2.10
N LEU A 76 -1.01 -4.82 1.61
CA LEU A 76 -0.11 -3.74 1.24
C LEU A 76 0.33 -2.99 2.50
N VAL A 77 1.63 -2.94 2.73
CA VAL A 77 2.25 -2.15 3.79
C VAL A 77 3.11 -1.07 3.17
N ASP A 78 2.97 0.15 3.66
CA ASP A 78 3.79 1.29 3.22
C ASP A 78 5.19 1.16 3.81
N ILE A 79 6.19 1.02 2.94
CA ILE A 79 7.60 1.04 3.33
C ILE A 79 8.12 2.43 2.99
N LYS A 80 8.08 3.32 3.98
CA LYS A 80 8.81 4.58 3.87
C LYS A 80 10.29 4.24 3.97
N ALA A 81 11.04 4.61 2.93
CA ALA A 81 12.50 4.62 3.01
C ALA A 81 12.91 5.37 4.28
N ALA A 82 13.79 4.76 5.06
CA ALA A 82 14.30 5.36 6.28
C ALA A 82 15.26 6.49 5.90
N GLY A 83 14.69 7.62 5.46
CA GLY A 83 15.43 8.86 5.24
C GLY A 83 15.91 9.35 6.60
N GLU A 84 17.22 9.18 6.85
CA GLU A 84 17.95 9.69 8.02
C GLU A 84 17.21 9.56 9.36
N MET A 85 16.57 8.41 9.62
CA MET A 85 16.06 8.12 10.98
C MET A 85 17.25 8.09 11.95
N ASP A 86 17.23 8.95 12.97
CA ASP A 86 18.21 8.86 14.05
C ASP A 86 17.77 7.83 15.11
N LYS A 87 18.59 7.64 16.15
CA LYS A 87 18.29 6.70 17.24
C LYS A 87 17.03 7.09 18.04
N VAL A 88 16.74 8.39 18.14
CA VAL A 88 15.59 8.93 18.86
C VAL A 88 14.32 8.68 18.05
N ASP A 89 14.33 8.97 16.75
CA ASP A 89 13.24 8.69 15.82
C ASP A 89 12.89 7.19 15.79
N LEU A 90 13.90 6.33 15.83
CA LEU A 90 13.71 4.89 15.92
C LEU A 90 13.04 4.48 17.23
N PHE A 91 13.51 5.02 18.36
CA PHE A 91 12.90 4.77 19.66
C PHE A 91 11.43 5.24 19.68
N ASP A 92 11.15 6.44 19.20
CA ASP A 92 9.79 7.00 19.11
C ASP A 92 8.88 6.14 18.22
N THR A 93 9.40 5.64 17.11
CA THR A 93 8.67 4.73 16.21
C THR A 93 8.34 3.41 16.90
N GLN A 94 9.28 2.84 17.65
CA GLN A 94 9.06 1.63 18.43
C GLN A 94 8.06 1.85 19.57
N MET A 95 8.12 2.99 20.26
CA MET A 95 7.14 3.35 21.30
C MET A 95 5.74 3.50 20.71
N LYS A 96 5.60 4.15 19.54
CA LYS A 96 4.32 4.22 18.81
C LYS A 96 3.82 2.85 18.38
N ALA A 97 4.71 1.95 17.95
CA ALA A 97 4.34 0.58 17.62
C ALA A 97 3.76 -0.15 18.83
N LYS A 98 4.39 -0.02 20.00
CA LYS A 98 3.91 -0.63 21.26
C LYS A 98 2.59 -0.04 21.75
N ALA A 99 2.43 1.28 21.64
CA ALA A 99 1.16 1.93 21.94
C ALA A 99 0.03 1.43 21.03
N ALA A 100 0.27 1.34 19.70
CA ALA A 100 -0.71 0.83 18.75
C ALA A 100 -1.04 -0.66 18.98
N GLU A 101 -0.05 -1.47 19.38
CA GLU A 101 -0.25 -2.86 19.79
C GLU A 101 -1.17 -2.96 21.03
N GLY A 102 -0.98 -2.10 22.03
CA GLY A 102 -1.84 -2.02 23.21
C GLY A 102 -3.27 -1.55 22.89
N GLU A 103 -3.41 -0.54 22.02
CA GLU A 103 -4.72 -0.09 21.51
C GLU A 103 -5.46 -1.24 20.82
N LEU A 104 -4.77 -1.98 19.93
CA LEU A 104 -5.34 -3.12 19.22
C LEU A 104 -5.77 -4.22 20.20
N ALA A 105 -4.92 -4.59 21.16
CA ALA A 105 -5.23 -5.61 22.15
C ALA A 105 -6.47 -5.24 22.99
N THR A 106 -6.59 -3.96 23.37
CA THR A 106 -7.76 -3.45 24.09
C THR A 106 -9.03 -3.57 23.24
N ALA A 107 -8.96 -3.17 21.98
CA ALA A 107 -10.08 -3.29 21.05
C ALA A 107 -10.48 -4.75 20.79
N GLN A 108 -9.51 -5.67 20.73
CA GLN A 108 -9.76 -7.10 20.61
C GLN A 108 -10.51 -7.65 21.83
N LEU A 109 -10.07 -7.30 23.05
CA LEU A 109 -10.77 -7.71 24.27
C LEU A 109 -12.20 -7.18 24.31
N ALA A 110 -12.42 -5.94 23.88
CA ALA A 110 -13.75 -5.34 23.82
C ALA A 110 -14.67 -6.06 22.80
N ALA A 111 -14.17 -6.31 21.59
CA ALA A 111 -14.92 -6.98 20.52
C ALA A 111 -15.15 -8.48 20.78
N MET A 112 -14.43 -9.08 21.73
CA MET A 112 -14.66 -10.46 22.16
C MET A 112 -15.71 -10.57 23.28
N ALA A 113 -16.10 -9.46 23.91
CA ALA A 113 -16.93 -9.46 25.11
C ALA A 113 -18.36 -10.01 24.87
N ASP A 114 -18.91 -9.79 23.68
CA ASP A 114 -20.23 -10.28 23.26
C ASP A 114 -20.17 -11.57 22.42
N GLY A 115 -18.95 -12.04 22.11
CA GLY A 115 -18.68 -13.23 21.34
C GLY A 115 -18.94 -13.11 19.83
N VAL A 116 -19.28 -11.93 19.30
CA VAL A 116 -19.61 -11.72 17.88
C VAL A 116 -18.98 -10.45 17.33
N ILE A 117 -17.98 -10.60 16.46
CA ILE A 117 -17.36 -9.44 15.82
C ILE A 117 -18.24 -8.89 14.69
N ASP A 118 -18.81 -7.71 14.92
CA ASP A 118 -19.66 -7.03 13.95
C ASP A 118 -18.86 -6.35 12.81
N HIS A 119 -19.56 -5.72 11.86
CA HIS A 119 -18.90 -5.05 10.73
C HIS A 119 -18.13 -3.79 11.15
N HIS A 120 -18.62 -3.04 12.12
CA HIS A 120 -17.99 -1.83 12.63
C HIS A 120 -16.72 -2.17 13.40
N GLU A 121 -16.79 -3.14 14.29
CA GLU A 121 -15.66 -3.69 15.05
C GLU A 121 -14.61 -4.25 14.12
N ARG A 122 -14.98 -5.04 13.12
CA ARG A 122 -14.04 -5.55 12.11
C ARG A 122 -13.31 -4.42 11.41
N LYS A 123 -14.00 -3.33 11.06
CA LYS A 123 -13.40 -2.16 10.42
C LYS A 123 -12.42 -1.46 11.37
N THR A 124 -12.80 -1.29 12.63
CA THR A 124 -11.95 -0.68 13.66
C THR A 124 -10.71 -1.52 13.93
N LEU A 125 -10.88 -2.83 14.15
CA LEU A 125 -9.79 -3.78 14.35
C LEU A 125 -8.84 -3.82 13.14
N SER A 126 -9.38 -3.83 11.92
CA SER A 126 -8.56 -3.80 10.70
C SER A 126 -7.74 -2.51 10.59
N ALA A 127 -8.33 -1.37 10.97
CA ALA A 127 -7.62 -0.09 10.96
C ALA A 127 -6.51 -0.04 12.01
N LEU A 128 -6.78 -0.50 13.23
CA LEU A 128 -5.78 -0.60 14.30
C LEU A 128 -4.66 -1.58 13.93
N PHE A 129 -5.00 -2.75 13.39
CA PHE A 129 -4.04 -3.74 12.94
C PHE A 129 -3.10 -3.18 11.87
N ARG A 130 -3.63 -2.46 10.88
CA ARG A 130 -2.81 -1.77 9.87
C ARG A 130 -1.91 -0.70 10.47
N LYS A 131 -2.40 0.09 11.44
CA LYS A 131 -1.60 1.08 12.16
C LYS A 131 -0.41 0.41 12.88
N THR A 132 -0.67 -0.69 13.58
CA THR A 132 0.38 -1.46 14.27
C THR A 132 1.41 -2.00 13.29
N LEU A 133 0.97 -2.63 12.20
CA LEU A 133 1.88 -3.18 11.19
C LEU A 133 2.73 -2.10 10.52
N ASN A 134 2.15 -0.94 10.18
CA ASN A 134 2.92 0.16 9.61
C ASN A 134 4.04 0.60 10.58
N HIS A 135 3.73 0.82 11.86
CA HIS A 135 4.75 1.21 12.84
C HIS A 135 5.81 0.12 13.04
N GLN A 136 5.43 -1.15 13.07
CA GLN A 136 6.37 -2.27 13.19
C GLN A 136 7.30 -2.37 11.98
N VAL A 137 6.74 -2.27 10.77
CA VAL A 137 7.51 -2.33 9.52
C VAL A 137 8.45 -1.14 9.41
N HIS A 138 7.98 0.09 9.72
CA HIS A 138 8.85 1.26 9.76
C HIS A 138 9.95 1.13 10.82
N GLY A 139 9.64 0.66 12.02
CA GLY A 139 10.65 0.45 13.07
C GLY A 139 11.69 -0.60 12.68
N PHE A 140 11.27 -1.67 12.01
CA PHE A 140 12.17 -2.71 11.51
C PHE A 140 13.10 -2.18 10.41
N PHE A 141 12.56 -1.53 9.38
CA PHE A 141 13.36 -0.96 8.31
C PHE A 141 14.24 0.21 8.77
N GLY A 142 13.76 1.03 9.71
CA GLY A 142 14.56 2.08 10.34
C GLY A 142 15.76 1.51 11.10
N LEU A 143 15.57 0.39 11.82
CA LEU A 143 16.67 -0.32 12.48
C LEU A 143 17.67 -0.85 11.46
N ILE A 144 17.22 -1.51 10.39
CA ILE A 144 18.12 -1.99 9.35
C ILE A 144 18.91 -0.82 8.77
N ALA A 145 18.25 0.26 8.34
CA ALA A 145 18.91 1.39 7.72
C ALA A 145 19.95 2.07 8.64
N LEU A 146 19.67 2.16 9.94
CA LEU A 146 20.57 2.78 10.91
C LEU A 146 21.81 1.92 11.21
N PHE A 147 21.69 0.59 11.18
CA PHE A 147 22.75 -0.34 11.59
C PHE A 147 23.38 -1.13 10.44
N SER A 148 22.83 -1.09 9.23
CA SER A 148 23.48 -1.62 8.04
C SER A 148 24.49 -0.60 7.52
N ALA A 149 25.77 -0.98 7.44
CA ALA A 149 26.87 -0.12 6.99
C ALA A 149 26.81 0.29 5.49
N SER A 150 25.67 0.11 4.81
CA SER A 150 25.43 0.54 3.43
C SER A 150 24.26 1.50 3.41
N THR A 151 24.43 2.61 2.68
CA THR A 151 23.45 3.67 2.38
C THR A 151 21.98 3.21 2.47
N ALA A 152 21.16 3.94 3.25
CA ALA A 152 19.78 3.64 3.61
C ALA A 152 18.86 3.22 2.43
N ASP A 153 19.15 3.70 1.22
CA ASP A 153 18.42 3.33 -0.01
C ASP A 153 18.60 1.84 -0.38
N HIS A 154 19.75 1.23 -0.09
CA HIS A 154 20.02 -0.18 -0.42
C HIS A 154 19.40 -1.18 0.56
N ALA A 155 19.04 -0.75 1.78
CA ALA A 155 18.49 -1.65 2.79
C ALA A 155 17.09 -2.16 2.42
N VAL A 156 16.24 -1.28 1.88
CA VAL A 156 14.89 -1.63 1.41
C VAL A 156 14.98 -2.49 0.16
N ASP A 157 15.84 -2.12 -0.80
CA ASP A 157 16.09 -2.89 -2.01
C ASP A 157 16.61 -4.29 -1.72
N MET A 158 17.52 -4.44 -0.76
CA MET A 158 18.07 -5.75 -0.37
C MET A 158 16.98 -6.67 0.18
N PHE A 159 16.05 -6.17 0.99
CA PHE A 159 14.97 -6.99 1.54
C PHE A 159 13.86 -7.30 0.52
N ILE A 160 13.47 -6.31 -0.31
CA ILE A 160 12.47 -6.54 -1.37
C ILE A 160 13.00 -7.48 -2.46
N SER A 161 14.30 -7.41 -2.77
CA SER A 161 14.94 -8.24 -3.81
C SER A 161 15.32 -9.64 -3.34
N THR A 162 15.69 -9.83 -2.07
CA THR A 162 16.01 -11.17 -1.53
C THR A 162 14.82 -12.11 -1.52
N GLY A 163 13.59 -11.60 -1.42
CA GLY A 163 12.36 -12.40 -1.55
C GLY A 163 11.99 -12.81 -2.99
N ARG A 164 12.57 -12.17 -4.03
CA ARG A 164 12.28 -12.49 -5.44
C ARG A 164 13.40 -13.27 -6.15
N LYS A 165 14.64 -13.23 -5.63
CA LYS A 165 15.78 -13.92 -6.25
C LYS A 165 15.94 -15.40 -5.86
N ALA A 166 15.14 -15.92 -4.93
CA ALA A 166 15.22 -17.33 -4.54
C ALA A 166 14.70 -18.31 -5.61
N ASP A 167 13.82 -17.88 -6.53
CA ASP A 167 13.19 -18.77 -7.53
C ASP A 167 13.63 -18.53 -8.99
N VAL A 168 14.66 -17.71 -9.24
CA VAL A 168 15.18 -17.46 -10.62
C VAL A 168 16.58 -18.04 -10.84
N ALA A 169 17.05 -18.88 -9.92
CA ALA A 169 18.35 -19.55 -10.05
C ALA A 169 18.31 -20.88 -10.83
N GLU A 170 17.15 -21.30 -11.35
CA GLU A 170 17.02 -22.52 -12.18
C GLU A 170 16.53 -22.24 -13.61
N MET A 171 17.14 -21.28 -14.30
CA MET A 171 17.10 -21.28 -15.76
C MET A 171 18.52 -21.30 -16.29
N GLN A 172 18.97 -22.52 -16.58
CA GLN A 172 20.29 -22.91 -17.03
C GLN A 172 20.75 -22.06 -18.22
N PHE A 173 21.91 -21.41 -18.07
CA PHE A 173 22.75 -21.04 -19.21
C PHE A 173 23.67 -22.22 -19.51
N GLU A 174 23.36 -22.99 -20.53
CA GLU A 174 24.37 -23.69 -21.33
C GLU A 174 24.01 -23.54 -22.80
N VAL A 175 24.63 -22.56 -23.45
CA VAL A 175 25.17 -22.77 -24.80
C VAL A 175 26.51 -22.05 -24.83
N GLN A 176 27.58 -22.85 -24.75
CA GLN A 176 28.95 -22.43 -24.99
C GLN A 176 29.19 -22.43 -26.51
N ASP A 177 29.89 -21.40 -26.98
CA ASP A 177 30.24 -21.16 -28.39
C ASP A 177 30.84 -22.38 -29.11
N ILE A 178 30.39 -22.61 -30.36
CA ILE A 178 31.19 -23.12 -31.49
C ILE A 178 30.80 -22.33 -32.74
#